data_AF-A0A2V6WJ75-F1
#
_entry.id   AF-A0A2V6WJ75-F1
#
_cell.length_a   1.000
_cell.length_b   1.000
_cell.length_c   1.000
_cell.angle_alpha   90.00
_cell.angle_beta   90.00
_cell.angle_gamma   90.00
#
_symmetry.space_group_name_H-M   'P 1'
#
loop_
_entity.id
_entity.type
_entity.pdbx_description
1 polymer ?
#
loop_
_entity_poly.entity_id
_entity_poly.type
_entity_poly.pdbx_seq_one_letter_code
_entity_poly.pdbx_strand_id
1 'polypeptide(L)'
;DPNGDNLGNGFTDVSGGGRAPVWVQQQVDLSAYAGKEVQLRFEYVTDGALSLHGMALDDITISGGVLSDDAESDNGWQASGFVRSTNAVSQRFLVQLLRFTAAGTTVDRRSVDAGTLDLDVDTSGDRRAPLLAVTGFAVRATEVVPFSVAVAHR
;
A
#
# COMPACT_ATOMS: atom_id res chain seq x y z
N ASP A 1 -17.31 -19.45 7.83
CA ASP A 1 -16.99 -19.42 6.40
C ASP A 1 -18.23 -18.98 5.64
N PRO A 2 -18.32 -17.69 5.25
CA PRO A 2 -19.49 -17.20 4.54
C PRO A 2 -19.55 -17.64 3.07
N ASN A 3 -18.41 -18.04 2.45
CA ASN A 3 -18.32 -18.23 1.00
C ASN A 3 -17.72 -19.60 0.55
N GLY A 4 -17.23 -20.43 1.46
CA GLY A 4 -16.69 -21.77 1.11
C GLY A 4 -15.21 -21.78 0.72
N ASP A 5 -14.53 -20.64 0.77
CA ASP A 5 -13.14 -20.47 0.34
C ASP A 5 -12.11 -20.66 1.47
N ASN A 6 -12.56 -20.99 2.68
CA ASN A 6 -11.64 -21.22 3.79
C ASN A 6 -10.96 -22.58 3.65
N LEU A 7 -9.65 -22.57 3.38
CA LEU A 7 -8.82 -23.78 3.20
C LEU A 7 -8.54 -24.55 4.51
N GLY A 8 -9.21 -24.21 5.61
CA GLY A 8 -9.12 -24.92 6.90
C GLY A 8 -9.32 -23.98 8.08
N ASN A 9 -8.28 -23.80 8.89
CA ASN A 9 -8.28 -22.91 10.07
C ASN A 9 -8.01 -21.45 9.67
N GLY A 10 -8.83 -20.88 8.79
CA GLY A 10 -8.70 -19.50 8.34
C GLY A 10 -9.42 -18.50 9.23
N PHE A 11 -8.86 -17.28 9.30
CA PHE A 11 -9.50 -16.13 9.91
C PHE A 11 -10.40 -15.44 8.89
N THR A 12 -11.65 -15.19 9.27
CA THR A 12 -12.63 -14.42 8.48
C THR A 12 -13.19 -13.29 9.33
N ASP A 13 -13.78 -12.27 8.69
CA ASP A 13 -14.36 -11.08 9.33
C ASP A 13 -13.33 -10.06 9.85
N VAL A 14 -13.81 -8.93 10.36
CA VAL A 14 -13.00 -7.83 10.92
C VAL A 14 -12.39 -8.27 12.25
N SER A 15 -11.07 -8.13 12.39
CA SER A 15 -10.39 -8.43 13.65
C SER A 15 -10.96 -7.59 14.80
N GLY A 16 -11.30 -8.26 15.91
CA GLY A 16 -11.97 -7.65 17.06
C GLY A 16 -13.48 -7.43 16.91
N GLY A 17 -14.10 -7.80 15.79
CA GLY A 17 -15.56 -7.81 15.59
C GLY A 17 -16.23 -6.43 15.52
N GLY A 18 -15.43 -5.36 15.44
CA GLY A 18 -15.92 -3.98 15.34
C GLY A 18 -16.15 -3.52 13.91
N ARG A 19 -16.46 -2.22 13.74
CA ARG A 19 -16.56 -1.58 12.42
C ARG A 19 -15.20 -1.33 11.77
N ALA A 20 -14.13 -1.31 12.56
CA ALA A 20 -12.76 -1.11 12.13
C ALA A 20 -11.89 -2.21 12.74
N PRO A 21 -10.87 -2.72 12.01
CA PRO A 21 -9.98 -3.75 12.52
C PRO A 21 -9.13 -3.22 13.67
N VAL A 22 -8.87 -4.09 14.65
CA VAL A 22 -7.90 -3.86 15.72
C VAL A 22 -6.91 -5.02 15.79
N TRP A 23 -5.73 -4.78 16.35
CA TRP A 23 -4.80 -5.86 16.67
C TRP A 23 -5.44 -6.81 17.68
N VAL A 24 -5.39 -8.10 17.38
CA VAL A 24 -5.89 -9.17 18.24
C VAL A 24 -4.85 -10.26 18.32
N GLN A 25 -4.65 -10.81 19.51
CA GLN A 25 -3.78 -11.97 19.67
C GLN A 25 -4.48 -13.22 19.16
N GLN A 26 -3.82 -13.96 18.27
CA GLN A 26 -4.29 -15.24 17.76
C GLN A 26 -3.41 -16.38 18.27
N GLN A 27 -4.03 -17.52 18.58
CA GLN A 27 -3.34 -18.74 19.01
C GLN A 27 -3.82 -19.92 18.19
N VAL A 28 -2.88 -20.70 17.67
CA VAL A 28 -3.14 -21.91 16.90
C VAL A 28 -2.37 -23.05 17.56
N ASP A 29 -3.07 -24.15 17.86
CA ASP A 29 -2.42 -25.34 18.41
C ASP A 29 -1.67 -26.10 17.30
N LEU A 30 -0.36 -26.26 17.50
CA LEU A 30 0.54 -26.98 16.61
C LEU A 30 0.91 -28.37 17.16
N SER A 31 0.28 -28.85 18.24
CA SER A 31 0.60 -30.11 18.93
C SER A 31 0.63 -31.33 18.00
N ALA A 32 -0.23 -31.37 16.98
CA ALA A 32 -0.29 -32.43 15.98
C ALA A 32 1.00 -32.57 15.12
N TYR A 33 1.85 -31.54 15.15
CA TYR A 33 3.11 -31.47 14.42
C TYR A 33 4.35 -31.63 15.32
N ALA A 34 4.17 -31.88 16.63
CA ALA A 34 5.28 -32.05 17.56
C ALA A 34 6.25 -33.16 17.09
N GLY A 35 7.55 -32.87 17.13
CA GLY A 35 8.62 -33.78 16.71
C GLY A 35 8.77 -33.96 15.19
N LYS A 36 8.02 -33.21 14.38
CA LYS A 36 8.13 -33.22 12.92
C LYS A 36 8.82 -31.94 12.43
N GLU A 37 9.52 -32.06 11.32
CA GLU A 37 9.93 -30.90 10.54
C GLU A 37 8.75 -30.45 9.68
N VAL A 38 8.32 -29.20 9.84
CA VAL A 38 7.19 -28.61 9.11
C VAL A 38 7.53 -27.20 8.67
N GLN A 39 6.91 -26.76 7.57
CA GLN A 39 6.96 -25.37 7.16
C GLN A 39 5.71 -24.65 7.63
N LEU A 40 5.88 -23.48 8.24
CA LEU A 40 4.78 -22.58 8.56
C LEU A 40 4.56 -21.60 7.41
N ARG A 41 3.31 -21.42 7.00
CA ARG A 41 2.92 -20.48 5.95
C ARG A 41 1.67 -19.72 6.35
N PHE A 42 1.68 -18.41 6.11
CA PHE A 42 0.49 -17.58 6.14
C PHE A 42 -0.03 -17.38 4.72
N GLU A 43 -1.33 -17.50 4.54
CA GLU A 43 -1.97 -17.42 3.23
C GLU A 43 -3.17 -16.47 3.32
N TYR A 44 -3.18 -15.46 2.47
CA TYR A 44 -4.27 -14.51 2.33
C TYR A 44 -4.96 -14.74 1.00
N VAL A 45 -6.19 -15.24 1.05
CA VAL A 45 -7.01 -15.56 -0.12
C VAL A 45 -8.17 -14.58 -0.17
N THR A 46 -8.35 -13.92 -1.31
CA THR A 46 -9.48 -13.02 -1.57
C THR A 46 -10.32 -13.55 -2.73
N ASP A 47 -11.63 -13.38 -2.64
CA ASP A 47 -12.51 -13.56 -3.80
C ASP A 47 -12.38 -12.37 -4.78
N GLY A 48 -13.05 -12.48 -5.93
CA GLY A 48 -13.07 -11.43 -6.94
C GLY A 48 -14.08 -10.30 -6.68
N ALA A 49 -14.75 -10.26 -5.53
CA ALA A 49 -15.87 -9.36 -5.29
C ALA A 49 -15.44 -8.06 -4.58
N LEU A 50 -14.76 -8.15 -3.43
CA LEU A 50 -14.38 -6.97 -2.64
C LEU A 50 -13.10 -7.19 -1.82
N SER A 51 -12.06 -6.40 -2.09
CA SER A 51 -10.87 -6.35 -1.25
C SER A 51 -10.97 -5.20 -0.23
N LEU A 52 -10.98 -5.55 1.06
CA LEU A 52 -10.98 -4.59 2.18
C LEU A 52 -9.57 -4.46 2.79
N HIS A 53 -9.46 -4.26 4.10
CA HIS A 53 -8.26 -3.86 4.84
C HIS A 53 -7.06 -4.83 4.76
N GLY A 54 -7.23 -6.02 4.16
CA GLY A 54 -6.14 -6.99 4.00
C GLY A 54 -5.85 -7.79 5.27
N MET A 55 -4.61 -8.29 5.36
CA MET A 55 -4.08 -9.02 6.51
C MET A 55 -2.73 -8.40 6.91
N ALA A 56 -2.55 -8.15 8.20
CA ALA A 56 -1.28 -7.81 8.81
C ALA A 56 -1.00 -8.80 9.96
N LEU A 57 0.26 -9.16 10.14
CA LEU A 57 0.75 -10.09 11.14
C LEU A 57 1.95 -9.46 11.81
N ASP A 58 2.03 -9.64 13.13
CA ASP A 58 3.08 -9.09 13.97
C ASP A 58 3.27 -9.99 15.20
N ASP A 59 4.39 -9.85 15.91
CA ASP A 59 4.73 -10.58 17.13
C ASP A 59 4.56 -12.12 17.01
N ILE A 60 5.10 -12.70 15.95
CA ILE A 60 4.96 -14.13 15.64
C ILE A 60 5.85 -14.95 16.57
N THR A 61 5.22 -15.74 17.43
CA THR A 61 5.90 -16.60 18.41
C THR A 61 5.47 -18.05 18.28
N ILE A 62 6.45 -18.98 18.32
CA ILE A 62 6.21 -20.41 18.51
C ILE A 62 6.82 -20.82 19.85
N SER A 63 5.96 -21.34 20.73
CA SER A 63 6.33 -21.76 22.08
C SER A 63 7.48 -22.77 22.10
N GLY A 64 8.22 -22.80 23.21
CA GLY A 64 9.39 -23.67 23.34
C GLY A 64 10.67 -23.06 22.76
N GLY A 65 10.66 -21.75 22.43
CA GLY A 65 11.81 -21.03 21.89
C GLY A 65 12.13 -21.37 20.45
N VAL A 66 11.17 -21.94 19.72
CA VAL A 66 11.35 -22.36 18.32
C VAL A 66 11.42 -21.14 17.40
N LEU A 67 10.60 -20.12 17.65
CA LEU A 67 10.56 -18.88 16.87
C LEU A 67 10.07 -17.73 17.75
N SER A 68 10.68 -16.56 17.58
CA SER A 68 10.19 -15.27 18.06
C SER A 68 10.59 -14.23 17.02
N ASP A 69 9.62 -13.58 16.40
CA ASP A 69 9.83 -12.64 15.30
C ASP A 69 8.84 -11.47 15.41
N ASP A 70 9.37 -10.27 15.59
CA ASP A 70 8.63 -9.00 15.66
C ASP A 70 8.49 -8.33 14.28
N ALA A 71 8.87 -9.02 13.20
CA ALA A 71 8.82 -8.56 11.81
C ALA A 71 9.62 -7.29 11.47
N GLU A 72 10.43 -6.76 12.40
CA GLU A 72 11.22 -5.54 12.19
C GLU A 72 12.50 -5.79 11.37
N SER A 73 12.95 -7.04 11.29
CA SER A 73 14.17 -7.46 10.58
C SER A 73 13.90 -8.53 9.52
N ASP A 74 14.91 -8.77 8.67
CA ASP A 74 14.85 -9.88 7.73
C ASP A 74 15.21 -11.19 8.43
N ASN A 75 14.19 -11.91 8.89
CA ASN A 75 14.33 -13.16 9.64
C ASN A 75 14.11 -14.41 8.77
N GLY A 76 14.21 -14.28 7.44
CA GLY A 76 14.25 -15.42 6.51
C GLY A 76 12.88 -15.87 5.95
N TRP A 77 11.81 -15.11 6.18
CA TRP A 77 10.51 -15.36 5.55
C TRP A 77 10.58 -15.19 4.03
N GLN A 78 10.04 -16.16 3.30
CA GLN A 78 9.78 -15.99 1.87
C GLN A 78 8.48 -15.21 1.66
N ALA A 79 8.60 -13.91 1.45
CA ALA A 79 7.47 -13.01 1.24
C ALA A 79 6.92 -13.14 -0.20
N SER A 80 6.07 -14.15 -0.43
CA SER A 80 5.38 -14.37 -1.71
C SER A 80 4.09 -13.54 -1.79
N GLY A 81 4.24 -12.23 -1.99
CA GLY A 81 3.12 -11.27 -2.09
C GLY A 81 2.87 -10.46 -0.81
N PHE A 82 3.26 -10.98 0.35
CA PHE A 82 3.41 -10.18 1.56
C PHE A 82 4.58 -9.19 1.40
N VAL A 83 4.54 -8.10 2.16
CA VAL A 83 5.64 -7.15 2.28
C VAL A 83 5.83 -6.81 3.76
N ARG A 84 7.08 -6.73 4.22
CA ARG A 84 7.37 -6.05 5.50
C ARG A 84 7.06 -4.57 5.30
N SER A 85 6.27 -4.02 6.21
CA SER A 85 5.73 -2.67 6.08
C SER A 85 5.82 -1.95 7.42
N THR A 86 6.33 -0.73 7.40
CA THR A 86 6.24 0.20 8.53
C THR A 86 4.92 0.97 8.53
N ASN A 87 3.92 0.46 7.80
CA ASN A 87 2.66 1.14 7.48
C ASN A 87 2.84 2.48 6.74
N ALA A 88 4.02 2.69 6.14
CA ALA A 88 4.29 3.85 5.29
C ALA A 88 4.02 3.49 3.82
N VAL A 89 3.10 4.23 3.19
CA VAL A 89 2.90 4.16 1.74
C VAL A 89 3.60 5.36 1.12
N SER A 90 4.59 5.13 0.26
CA SER A 90 5.23 6.21 -0.48
C SER A 90 4.20 6.90 -1.38
N GLN A 91 3.83 8.12 -1.03
CA GLN A 91 3.01 8.97 -1.86
C GLN A 91 3.85 9.47 -3.03
N ARG A 92 3.39 9.22 -4.26
CA ARG A 92 3.94 9.86 -5.46
C ARG A 92 2.86 10.73 -6.11
N PHE A 93 3.28 11.80 -6.77
CA PHE A 93 2.42 12.69 -7.53
C PHE A 93 2.71 12.57 -9.03
N LEU A 94 1.66 12.51 -9.84
CA LEU A 94 1.74 12.82 -11.27
C LEU A 94 1.46 14.31 -11.45
N VAL A 95 2.43 15.06 -11.96
CA VAL A 95 2.24 16.43 -12.41
C VAL A 95 2.07 16.42 -13.92
N GLN A 96 0.96 16.97 -14.40
CA GLN A 96 0.65 17.06 -15.82
C GLN A 96 0.47 18.51 -16.23
N LEU A 97 1.30 18.98 -17.17
CA LEU A 97 1.14 20.29 -17.79
C LEU A 97 0.52 20.13 -19.17
N LEU A 98 -0.74 20.53 -19.29
CA LEU A 98 -1.48 20.53 -20.54
C LEU A 98 -1.35 21.91 -21.18
N ARG A 99 -0.73 21.95 -22.35
CA ARG A 99 -0.59 23.18 -23.13
C ARG A 99 -1.47 23.13 -24.36
N PHE A 100 -1.99 24.29 -24.74
CA PHE A 100 -2.88 24.43 -25.88
C PHE A 100 -2.17 25.33 -26.89
N THR A 101 -1.45 24.73 -27.83
CA THR A 101 -0.70 25.45 -28.86
C THR A 101 -1.52 25.58 -30.15
N ALA A 102 -1.02 26.35 -31.11
CA ALA A 102 -1.57 26.38 -32.47
C ALA A 102 -1.48 25.01 -33.18
N ALA A 103 -0.47 24.20 -32.86
CA ALA A 103 -0.29 22.85 -33.42
C ALA A 103 -1.18 21.78 -32.76
N GLY A 104 -1.87 22.12 -31.66
CA GLY A 104 -2.71 21.20 -30.90
C GLY A 104 -2.42 21.20 -29.40
N THR A 105 -3.01 20.24 -28.70
CA THR A 105 -2.79 20.04 -27.26
C THR A 105 -1.56 19.18 -27.02
N THR A 106 -0.65 19.64 -26.16
CA THR A 106 0.50 18.86 -25.69
C THR A 106 0.39 18.60 -24.19
N VAL A 107 0.97 17.49 -23.73
CA VAL A 107 0.94 17.10 -22.31
C VAL A 107 2.35 16.69 -21.88
N ASP A 108 2.97 17.46 -20.99
CA ASP A 108 4.17 17.03 -20.25
C ASP A 108 3.71 16.31 -18.97
N ARG A 109 4.30 15.16 -18.66
CA ARG A 109 3.99 14.34 -17.48
C ARG A 109 5.26 14.07 -16.70
N ARG A 110 5.26 14.42 -15.41
CA ARG A 110 6.38 14.22 -14.49
C ARG A 110 5.90 13.53 -13.23
N SER A 111 6.63 12.52 -12.79
CA SER A 111 6.40 11.89 -11.48
C SER A 111 7.26 12.59 -10.43
N VAL A 112 6.69 12.81 -9.24
CA VAL A 112 7.38 13.39 -8.08
C VAL A 112 7.12 12.49 -6.89
N ASP A 113 8.14 11.78 -6.43
CA ASP A 113 8.03 10.88 -5.27
C ASP A 113 8.18 11.65 -3.95
N ALA A 114 9.23 12.47 -3.83
CA ALA A 114 9.42 13.41 -2.73
C ALA A 114 10.18 14.65 -3.23
N GLY A 115 9.80 15.83 -2.74
CA GLY A 115 10.51 17.08 -3.02
C GLY A 115 9.77 18.03 -3.96
N THR A 116 10.55 18.89 -4.64
CA THR A 116 10.03 20.00 -5.48
C THR A 116 10.27 19.69 -6.96
N LEU A 117 9.29 20.01 -7.79
CA LEU A 117 9.41 20.01 -9.25
C LEU A 117 9.31 21.45 -9.75
N ASP A 118 10.39 21.95 -10.33
CA ASP A 118 10.40 23.23 -11.01
C ASP A 118 10.16 23.02 -12.52
N LEU A 119 9.26 23.83 -13.09
CA LEU A 119 8.92 23.81 -14.51
C LEU A 119 9.10 25.21 -15.09
N ASP A 120 10.07 25.37 -15.98
CA ASP A 120 10.18 26.56 -16.82
C ASP A 120 9.23 26.42 -18.02
N VAL A 121 8.17 27.23 -18.04
CA VAL A 121 7.10 27.14 -19.05
C VAL A 121 7.00 28.44 -19.85
N ASP A 122 7.46 28.40 -21.10
CA ASP A 122 7.17 29.46 -22.06
C ASP A 122 5.75 29.28 -22.63
N THR A 123 4.83 30.16 -22.25
CA THR A 123 3.42 30.14 -22.69
C THR A 123 3.14 31.11 -23.85
N SER A 124 4.15 31.79 -24.40
CA SER A 124 3.97 32.81 -25.45
C SER A 124 3.30 32.28 -26.72
N GLY A 125 3.50 31.00 -27.04
CA GLY A 125 2.87 30.30 -28.17
C GLY A 125 1.54 29.63 -27.87
N ASP A 126 1.01 29.75 -26.65
CA ASP A 126 -0.22 29.08 -26.25
C ASP A 126 -1.45 29.92 -26.64
N ARG A 127 -2.46 29.27 -27.24
CA ARG A 127 -3.73 29.91 -27.63
C ARG A 127 -4.68 30.16 -26.46
N ARG A 128 -4.38 29.60 -25.29
CA ARG A 128 -5.06 29.82 -24.02
C ARG A 128 -4.15 29.40 -22.86
N ALA A 129 -4.48 29.85 -21.66
CA ALA A 129 -3.75 29.48 -20.45
C ALA A 129 -3.57 27.95 -20.33
N PRO A 130 -2.36 27.48 -19.97
CA PRO A 130 -2.12 26.07 -19.73
C PRO A 130 -2.87 25.59 -18.49
N LEU A 131 -3.07 24.28 -18.39
CA LEU A 131 -3.63 23.64 -17.20
C LEU A 131 -2.56 22.79 -16.52
N LEU A 132 -2.41 22.97 -15.21
CA LEU A 132 -1.61 22.11 -14.36
C LEU A 132 -2.54 21.19 -13.57
N ALA A 133 -2.37 19.88 -13.71
CA ALA A 133 -3.03 18.88 -12.89
C ALA A 133 -2.01 18.18 -12.01
N VAL A 134 -2.31 18.07 -10.71
CA VAL A 134 -1.49 17.35 -9.73
C VAL A 134 -2.34 16.22 -9.17
N THR A 135 -1.93 14.98 -9.42
CA THR A 135 -2.68 13.78 -9.03
C THR A 135 -1.85 12.97 -8.06
N GLY A 136 -2.36 12.74 -6.85
CA GLY A 136 -1.77 11.80 -5.93
C GLY A 136 -2.09 10.34 -6.31
N PHE A 137 -1.12 9.44 -6.22
CA PHE A 137 -1.32 8.03 -6.57
C PHE A 137 -1.82 7.15 -5.42
N ALA A 138 -1.67 7.54 -4.14
CA ALA A 138 -2.27 6.74 -3.08
C ALA A 138 -3.79 6.90 -3.10
N VAL A 139 -4.47 5.82 -3.51
CA VAL A 139 -5.94 5.75 -3.61
C VAL A 139 -6.60 5.94 -2.24
N ARG A 140 -5.91 5.55 -1.15
CA ARG A 140 -6.21 5.90 0.24
C ARG A 140 -4.90 6.10 0.99
N ALA A 141 -4.72 7.25 1.63
CA ALA A 141 -3.64 7.51 2.57
C ALA A 141 -4.24 7.77 3.95
N THR A 142 -3.61 7.24 5.00
CA THR A 142 -3.96 7.51 6.40
C THR A 142 -3.41 8.86 6.87
N GLU A 143 -2.49 9.45 6.10
CA GLU A 143 -1.93 10.77 6.33
C GLU A 143 -2.32 11.74 5.21
N VAL A 144 -2.57 12.99 5.58
CA VAL A 144 -2.75 14.07 4.61
C VAL A 144 -1.37 14.39 4.03
N VAL A 145 -1.20 14.24 2.72
CA VAL A 145 0.02 14.70 2.04
C VAL A 145 -0.27 16.04 1.36
N PRO A 146 0.09 17.18 1.98
CA PRO A 146 -0.12 18.48 1.37
C PRO A 146 0.80 18.64 0.15
N PHE A 147 0.31 19.32 -0.87
CA PHE A 147 1.14 19.87 -1.94
C PHE A 147 0.85 21.36 -2.07
N SER A 148 1.85 22.11 -2.53
CA SER A 148 1.72 23.52 -2.85
C SER A 148 2.13 23.76 -4.30
N VAL A 149 1.38 24.60 -4.99
CA VAL A 149 1.73 25.09 -6.32
C VAL A 149 1.97 26.58 -6.22
N ALA A 150 3.13 27.04 -6.69
CA ALA A 150 3.45 28.45 -6.83
C ALA A 150 3.75 28.75 -8.30
N VAL A 151 3.28 29.90 -8.78
CA VAL A 151 3.57 30.41 -10.12
C VAL A 151 4.19 31.77 -9.95
N ALA A 152 5.38 31.95 -10.55
CA ALA A 152 6.06 33.23 -10.61
C ALA A 152 6.27 33.62 -12.08
N HIS A 153 5.99 34.88 -12.40
CA HIS A 153 6.38 35.45 -13.68
C HIS A 153 7.83 35.93 -13.58
N ARG A 154 8.66 35.51 -14.52
CA ARG A 154 10.00 36.07 -14.73
C ARG A 154 9.99 36.96 -15.97
#